data_AF-A0A0C4G407-F1
#
_entry.id   AF-A0A0C4G407-F1
#
_cell.length_a   1.000
_cell.length_b   1.000
_cell.length_c   1.000
_cell.angle_alpha   90.00
_cell.angle_beta   90.00
_cell.angle_gamma   90.00
#
_symmetry.space_group_name_H-M   'P 1'
#
loop_
_entity.id
_entity.type
_entity.pdbx_description
1 polymer ?
#
loop_
_entity_poly.entity_id
_entity_poly.type
_entity_poly.pdbx_seq_one_letter_code
_entity_poly.pdbx_strand_id
1 'polypeptide(L)'
;TCVARVTINNRTQPFEFVVLTECSHNVILGWDFLQASQAVIDCGRSELQIEEVVPTGTRNTEFSGKLFVIDNVTIPPLTMRKVPVTNTDDQSNCQVLVDSKKFIRLTKELYIPAAIVSIT
;
A
#
# COMPACT_ATOMS: atom_id res chain seq x y z
N THR A 1 23.24 -10.74 2.63
CA THR A 1 21.93 -11.03 2.02
C THR A 1 22.13 -11.50 0.60
N CYS A 2 21.23 -12.33 0.06
CA CYS A 2 21.39 -12.94 -1.25
C CYS A 2 20.36 -12.36 -2.21
N VAL A 3 20.80 -11.86 -3.37
CA VAL A 3 19.88 -11.34 -4.39
C VAL A 3 19.59 -12.45 -5.41
N ALA A 4 18.32 -12.83 -5.52
CA ALA A 4 17.85 -13.80 -6.50
C ALA A 4 17.01 -13.11 -7.58
N ARG A 5 17.07 -13.61 -8.83
CA ARG A 5 16.18 -13.18 -9.90
C ARG A 5 14.90 -14.00 -9.83
N VAL A 6 13.79 -13.34 -9.50
CA VAL A 6 12.47 -13.97 -9.39
C VAL A 6 11.70 -13.74 -10.66
N THR A 7 11.18 -14.81 -11.27
CA THR A 7 10.32 -14.71 -12.45
C THR A 7 8.88 -15.09 -12.10
N ILE A 8 7.93 -14.17 -12.28
CA ILE A 8 6.50 -14.40 -12.08
C ILE A 8 5.75 -13.84 -13.29
N ASN A 9 4.81 -14.60 -13.85
CA ASN A 9 4.00 -14.18 -15.01
C ASN A 9 4.85 -13.57 -16.15
N ASN A 10 5.94 -14.26 -16.52
CA ASN A 10 6.92 -13.86 -17.54
C ASN A 10 7.69 -12.57 -17.26
N ARG A 11 7.70 -12.07 -16.03
CA ARG A 11 8.48 -10.89 -15.61
C ARG A 11 9.56 -11.30 -14.62
N THR A 12 10.80 -10.84 -14.85
CA THR A 12 11.95 -11.19 -14.00
C THR A 12 12.49 -9.96 -13.29
N GLN A 13 12.55 -9.98 -11.96
CA GLN A 13 13.13 -8.89 -11.15
C GLN A 13 14.12 -9.42 -10.10
N PRO A 14 15.19 -8.68 -9.77
CA PRO A 14 16.03 -9.01 -8.63
C PRO A 14 15.27 -8.73 -7.32
N PHE A 15 15.38 -9.64 -6.36
CA PHE A 15 14.84 -9.46 -5.02
C PHE A 15 15.79 -10.05 -3.97
N GLU A 16 15.85 -9.41 -2.81
CA GLU A 16 16.71 -9.81 -1.70
C GLU A 16 16.03 -10.88 -0.85
N PHE A 17 16.69 -12.00 -0.64
CA PHE A 17 16.21 -13.10 0.20
C PHE A 17 17.16 -13.39 1.34
N VAL A 18 16.56 -13.81 2.45
CA VAL A 18 17.24 -14.49 3.54
C VAL A 18 17.35 -15.97 3.19
N VAL A 19 18.56 -16.52 3.27
CA VAL A 19 18.81 -17.95 3.03
C VAL A 19 18.72 -18.68 4.36
N LEU A 20 17.76 -19.60 4.46
CA LEU A 20 17.60 -20.48 5.62
C LEU A 20 18.24 -21.83 5.31
N THR A 21 19.11 -22.31 6.21
CA THR A 21 19.78 -23.62 6.06
C THR A 21 18.82 -24.78 6.25
N GLU A 22 17.78 -24.59 7.07
CA GLU A 22 16.73 -25.57 7.34
C GLU A 22 15.36 -24.89 7.21
N CYS A 23 14.59 -25.31 6.21
CA CYS A 23 13.21 -24.86 6.02
C CYS A 23 12.41 -25.96 5.30
N SER A 24 11.15 -26.14 5.69
CA SER A 24 10.25 -27.08 5.01
C SER A 24 9.74 -26.56 3.65
N HIS A 25 9.93 -25.28 3.37
CA HIS A 25 9.49 -24.62 2.15
C HIS A 25 10.72 -24.21 1.33
N ASN A 26 10.65 -24.31 0.00
CA ASN A 26 11.74 -23.89 -0.86
C ASN A 26 11.90 -22.37 -0.90
N VAL A 27 10.78 -21.65 -0.86
CA VAL A 27 10.73 -20.19 -0.88
C VAL A 27 9.58 -19.74 0.01
N ILE A 28 9.83 -18.68 0.78
CA ILE A 28 8.80 -17.95 1.52
C ILE A 28 8.77 -16.53 0.96
N LEU A 29 7.62 -16.11 0.45
CA LEU A 29 7.40 -14.74 0.01
C LEU A 29 6.96 -13.92 1.23
N GLY A 30 7.89 -13.13 1.76
CA GLY A 30 7.66 -12.27 2.92
C GLY A 30 6.81 -11.05 2.60
N TRP A 31 6.42 -10.33 3.66
CA TRP A 31 5.67 -9.08 3.53
C TRP A 31 6.43 -8.02 2.73
N ASP A 32 7.76 -7.99 2.85
CA ASP A 32 8.66 -7.15 2.05
C ASP A 32 8.50 -7.39 0.55
N PHE A 33 8.49 -8.65 0.12
CA PHE A 33 8.26 -9.02 -1.28
C PHE A 33 6.85 -8.63 -1.73
N LEU A 34 5.84 -8.96 -0.93
CA LEU A 34 4.45 -8.67 -1.25
C LEU A 34 4.20 -7.16 -1.37
N GLN A 35 4.76 -6.37 -0.46
CA GLN A 35 4.66 -4.92 -0.48
C GLN A 35 5.41 -4.30 -1.67
N ALA A 36 6.65 -4.73 -1.92
CA ALA A 36 7.47 -4.21 -3.02
C ALA A 36 6.92 -4.57 -4.41
N SER A 37 6.02 -5.55 -4.49
CA SER A 37 5.39 -6.01 -5.72
C SER A 37 3.91 -5.64 -5.80
N GLN A 38 3.42 -4.80 -4.89
CA GLN A 38 2.02 -4.38 -4.79
C GLN A 38 1.05 -5.57 -4.90
N ALA A 39 1.39 -6.65 -4.21
CA ALA A 39 0.66 -7.91 -4.34
C ALA A 39 -0.75 -7.79 -3.77
N VAL A 40 -1.73 -8.30 -4.51
CA VAL A 40 -3.12 -8.48 -4.06
C VAL A 40 -3.36 -9.96 -3.80
N ILE A 41 -3.67 -10.28 -2.55
CA ILE A 41 -4.05 -11.63 -2.13
C ILE A 41 -5.59 -11.70 -2.15
N ASP A 42 -6.17 -12.27 -3.20
CA ASP A 42 -7.61 -12.49 -3.30
C ASP A 42 -7.96 -13.90 -2.79
N CYS A 43 -8.30 -14.00 -1.51
CA CYS A 43 -8.74 -15.25 -0.89
C CYS A 43 -10.10 -15.76 -1.41
N GLY A 44 -10.94 -14.87 -1.95
CA GLY A 44 -12.25 -15.25 -2.49
C GLY A 44 -12.11 -16.00 -3.82
N ARG A 45 -11.11 -15.62 -4.62
CA ARG A 45 -10.77 -16.28 -5.89
C ARG A 45 -9.65 -17.31 -5.76
N SER A 46 -8.98 -17.38 -4.60
CA SER A 46 -7.76 -18.18 -4.41
C SER A 46 -6.64 -17.79 -5.37
N GLU A 47 -6.46 -16.49 -5.56
CA GLU A 47 -5.50 -15.92 -6.51
C GLU A 47 -4.52 -14.97 -5.81
N LEU A 48 -3.27 -14.98 -6.29
CA LEU A 48 -2.26 -13.99 -5.96
C LEU A 48 -1.97 -13.19 -7.22
N GLN A 49 -2.28 -11.90 -7.19
CA GLN A 49 -1.98 -10.96 -8.26
C GLN A 49 -0.79 -10.11 -7.83
N ILE A 50 0.14 -9.89 -8.76
CA ILE A 50 1.35 -9.10 -8.52
C ILE A 50 1.39 -8.05 -9.61
N GLU A 51 1.15 -6.79 -9.23
CA GLU A 51 1.11 -5.66 -10.15
C GLU A 51 2.50 -5.02 -10.34
N GLU A 52 2.61 -4.27 -11.42
CA GLU A 52 3.84 -3.60 -11.83
C GLU A 52 4.20 -2.49 -10.85
N VAL A 53 5.26 -2.66 -10.07
CA VAL A 53 6.01 -1.49 -9.62
C VAL A 53 6.91 -1.08 -10.78
N VAL A 54 6.37 -0.24 -11.66
CA VAL A 54 7.25 0.73 -12.32
C VAL A 54 8.03 1.37 -11.16
N PRO A 55 9.36 1.48 -11.22
CA PRO A 55 10.07 2.31 -10.28
C PRO A 55 9.67 3.76 -10.57
N THR A 56 8.46 4.14 -10.17
CA THR A 56 8.25 5.45 -9.59
C THR A 56 9.21 5.41 -8.42
N GLY A 57 10.42 5.93 -8.64
CA GLY A 57 11.34 6.22 -7.56
C GLY A 57 10.48 6.79 -6.44
N THR A 58 10.71 6.32 -5.22
CA THR A 58 10.10 6.84 -4.02
C THR A 58 10.27 8.36 -4.00
N ARG A 59 9.41 9.05 -4.73
CA ARG A 59 8.83 10.26 -4.25
C ARG A 59 8.05 9.72 -3.07
N ASN A 60 8.70 9.77 -1.93
CA ASN A 60 8.10 10.53 -0.85
C ASN A 60 7.62 11.84 -1.48
N THR A 61 6.48 11.81 -2.18
CA THR A 61 5.66 12.99 -2.29
C THR A 61 5.20 13.14 -0.86
N GLU A 62 6.05 13.80 -0.07
CA GLU A 62 5.59 14.63 1.01
C GLU A 62 4.46 15.44 0.38
N PHE A 63 3.23 14.97 0.55
CA PHE A 63 2.07 15.78 0.24
C PHE A 63 2.15 16.93 1.22
N SER A 64 2.75 18.03 0.77
CA SER A 64 2.88 19.26 1.54
C SER A 64 1.52 19.94 1.72
N GLY A 65 0.54 19.55 0.90
CA GLY A 65 -0.82 20.08 0.92
C GLY A 65 -1.69 19.50 2.01
N LYS A 66 -2.57 20.35 2.56
CA LYS A 66 -3.53 19.96 3.59
C LYS A 66 -4.69 19.19 2.94
N LEU A 67 -4.84 17.92 3.32
CA LEU A 67 -5.92 17.07 2.85
C LEU A 67 -7.14 17.18 3.77
N PHE A 68 -8.30 17.43 3.17
CA PHE A 68 -9.57 17.51 3.88
C PHE A 68 -10.54 16.46 3.37
N VAL A 69 -11.28 15.83 4.28
CA VAL A 69 -12.25 14.80 3.94
C VAL A 69 -13.44 15.43 3.23
N ILE A 70 -13.85 14.89 2.08
CA ILE A 70 -14.99 15.43 1.31
C ILE A 70 -16.34 15.09 1.96
N ASP A 71 -16.43 13.94 2.64
CA ASP A 71 -17.66 13.44 3.26
C ASP A 71 -17.36 12.69 4.58
N ASN A 72 -18.39 12.39 5.36
CA ASN A 72 -18.25 11.61 6.58
C ASN A 72 -17.87 10.16 6.26
N VAL A 73 -16.68 9.73 6.71
CA VAL A 73 -16.17 8.38 6.49
C VAL A 73 -15.83 7.71 7.80
N THR A 74 -16.37 6.50 7.98
CA THR A 74 -16.01 5.63 9.08
C THR A 74 -15.07 4.54 8.58
N ILE A 75 -13.96 4.33 9.29
CA ILE A 75 -12.97 3.31 9.00
C ILE A 75 -12.93 2.38 10.21
N PRO A 76 -13.45 1.15 10.08
CA PRO A 76 -13.36 0.15 11.13
C PRO A 76 -11.91 -0.20 11.47
N PRO A 77 -11.63 -0.73 12.69
CA PRO A 77 -10.30 -1.20 13.04
C PRO A 77 -9.81 -2.30 12.09
N LEU A 78 -8.51 -2.31 11.81
CA LEU A 78 -7.84 -3.33 10.98
C LEU A 78 -8.39 -3.39 9.54
N THR A 79 -8.89 -2.26 9.05
CA THR A 79 -9.36 -2.12 7.66
C THR A 79 -8.58 -1.03 6.95
N MET A 80 -8.46 -1.20 5.63
CA MET A 80 -7.92 -0.21 4.74
C MET A 80 -9.04 0.31 3.84
N ARG A 81 -9.20 1.64 3.73
CA ARG A 81 -10.29 2.23 2.97
C ARG A 81 -9.78 3.39 2.10
N LYS A 82 -10.26 3.44 0.85
CA LYS A 82 -10.10 4.62 -0.02
C LYS A 82 -11.03 5.73 0.47
N VAL A 83 -10.46 6.86 0.85
CA VAL A 83 -11.15 8.03 1.37
C VAL A 83 -11.03 9.16 0.34
N PRO A 84 -12.16 9.74 -0.13
CA PRO A 84 -12.13 10.90 -1.00
C PRO A 84 -11.73 12.15 -0.20
N VAL A 85 -10.73 12.85 -0.70
CA VAL A 85 -10.18 14.06 -0.06
C VAL A 85 -9.98 15.17 -1.07
N THR A 86 -10.02 16.41 -0.59
CA THR A 86 -9.65 17.60 -1.34
C THR A 86 -8.28 18.07 -0.85
N ASN A 87 -7.38 18.31 -1.78
CA ASN A 87 -6.11 18.98 -1.52
C ASN A 87 -6.30 20.49 -1.66
N THR A 88 -5.97 21.26 -0.64
CA THR A 88 -6.16 22.73 -0.67
C THR A 88 -5.20 23.46 -1.60
N ASP A 89 -4.04 22.88 -1.89
CA ASP A 89 -2.97 23.60 -2.58
C ASP A 89 -3.26 23.72 -4.09
N ASP A 90 -3.93 22.73 -4.66
CA ASP A 90 -4.31 22.66 -6.07
C ASP A 90 -5.84 22.57 -6.28
N GLN A 91 -6.62 22.60 -5.20
CA GLN A 91 -8.07 22.38 -5.18
C GLN A 91 -8.51 21.11 -5.93
N SER A 92 -7.62 20.12 -6.00
CA SER A 92 -7.92 18.86 -6.67
C SER A 92 -8.58 17.88 -5.70
N ASN A 93 -9.49 17.06 -6.24
CA ASN A 93 -10.06 15.94 -5.51
C ASN A 93 -9.27 14.68 -5.85
N CYS A 94 -8.79 13.98 -4.83
CA CYS A 94 -8.11 12.71 -4.98
C CYS A 94 -8.63 11.67 -3.99
N GLN A 95 -8.19 10.42 -4.12
CA GLN A 95 -8.47 9.36 -3.18
C GLN A 95 -7.19 8.98 -2.46
N VAL A 96 -7.28 8.80 -1.15
CA VAL A 96 -6.16 8.34 -0.34
C VAL A 96 -6.52 7.05 0.38
N LEU A 97 -5.56 6.15 0.53
CA LEU A 97 -5.75 4.98 1.36
C LEU A 97 -5.46 5.34 2.81
N VAL A 98 -6.44 5.08 3.66
CA VAL A 98 -6.29 5.21 5.10
C VAL A 98 -6.31 3.81 5.68
N ASP A 99 -5.17 3.41 6.25
CA ASP A 99 -5.02 2.20 7.05
C ASP A 99 -5.06 2.60 8.53
N SER A 100 -5.92 1.92 9.29
CA SER A 100 -6.01 2.15 10.72
C SER A 100 -6.19 0.87 11.51
N LYS A 101 -5.33 0.71 12.52
CA LYS A 101 -5.47 -0.32 13.56
C LYS A 101 -6.59 -0.02 14.56
N LYS A 102 -7.17 1.18 14.50
CA LYS A 102 -8.23 1.67 15.39
C LYS A 102 -9.46 2.12 14.60
N PHE A 103 -10.59 2.22 15.27
CA PHE A 103 -11.77 2.83 14.67
C PHE A 103 -11.51 4.33 14.47
N ILE A 104 -11.67 4.82 13.24
CA ILE A 104 -11.53 6.23 12.88
C ILE A 104 -12.85 6.73 12.31
N ARG A 105 -13.30 7.89 12.79
CA ARG A 105 -14.40 8.63 12.20
C ARG A 105 -13.86 9.95 11.66
N LEU A 106 -13.80 10.05 10.35
CA LEU A 106 -13.45 11.23 9.61
C LEU A 106 -14.75 11.99 9.30
N THR A 107 -14.86 13.21 9.77
CA THR A 107 -15.99 14.10 9.45
C THR A 107 -15.60 14.93 8.23
N LYS A 108 -16.59 15.27 7.39
CA LYS A 108 -16.42 16.23 6.30
C LYS A 108 -15.67 17.48 6.77
N GLU A 109 -14.77 17.99 5.93
CA GLU A 109 -13.93 19.17 6.17
C GLU A 109 -12.96 19.05 7.36
N LEU A 110 -12.74 17.84 7.90
CA LEU A 110 -11.63 17.60 8.82
C LEU A 110 -10.34 17.34 8.07
N TYR A 111 -9.27 17.88 8.63
CA TYR A 111 -7.90 17.61 8.19
C TYR A 111 -7.53 16.14 8.46
N ILE A 112 -6.94 15.47 7.47
CA ILE A 112 -6.38 14.13 7.64
C ILE A 112 -4.86 14.25 7.85
N PRO A 113 -4.33 13.81 9.02
CA PRO A 113 -2.90 13.78 9.23
C PRO A 113 -2.19 12.82 8.27
N ALA A 114 -1.08 13.26 7.68
CA ALA A 114 -0.25 12.42 6.80
C ALA A 114 0.18 11.10 7.46
N ALA A 115 0.28 11.06 8.79
CA ALA A 115 0.66 9.87 9.56
C ALA A 115 -0.30 8.68 9.44
N ILE A 116 -1.52 8.88 8.93
CA ILE A 116 -2.52 7.82 8.72
C ILE A 116 -2.87 7.63 7.24
N VAL A 117 -2.15 8.28 6.34
CA VAL A 117 -2.43 8.30 4.90
C VAL A 117 -1.31 7.62 4.14
N SER A 118 -1.67 6.69 3.26
CA SER A 118 -0.83 6.17 2.20
C SER A 118 -1.46 6.52 0.86
N ILE A 119 -0.65 7.05 -0.05
CA ILE A 119 -1.14 7.51 -1.36
C ILE A 119 -0.73 6.45 -2.37
N THR A 120 -1.73 5.95 -3.10
CA THR A 120 -1.56 5.05 -4.25
C THR A 120 -1.72 5.81 -5.53
#